data_AF-A0AAD4MEW5-F1
#
_entry.id   AF-A0AAD4MEW5-F1
#
_cell.length_a   1.000
_cell.length_b   1.000
_cell.length_c   1.000
_cell.angle_alpha   90.00
_cell.angle_beta   90.00
_cell.angle_gamma   90.00
#
_symmetry.space_group_name_H-M   'P 1'
#
loop_
_entity.id
_entity.type
_entity.pdbx_description
1 polymer ?
#
loop_
_entity_poly.entity_id
_entity_poly.type
_entity_poly.pdbx_seq_one_letter_code
_entity_poly.pdbx_strand_id
1 'polypeptide(L)'
;MQAASGGENVTQQAEQIFDTADRAKEPLRAFLIKHSDPQEREFFLRTQQRIAANSNTEPARATDFIVIIPAFVVKELTLAFQIGF
;
A
#
# COMPACT_ATOMS: atom_id res chain seq x y z
N MET A 1 -11.04 25.53 35.11
CA MET A 1 -10.87 24.21 34.46
C MET A 1 -11.04 24.38 32.95
N GLN A 2 -10.06 24.95 32.24
CA GLN A 2 -10.19 25.26 30.80
C GLN A 2 -8.98 24.79 29.97
N ALA A 3 -8.14 23.92 30.54
CA ALA A 3 -6.92 23.41 29.90
C ALA A 3 -7.09 22.02 29.23
N ALA A 4 -8.26 21.38 29.37
CA ALA A 4 -8.49 20.02 28.85
C ALA A 4 -8.93 19.97 27.38
N SER A 5 -9.56 21.02 26.85
CA SER A 5 -10.20 21.00 25.53
C SER A 5 -9.24 21.06 24.34
N GLY A 6 -7.98 21.47 24.54
CA GLY A 6 -6.99 21.58 23.46
C GLY A 6 -6.43 20.22 23.01
N GLY A 7 -6.21 19.28 23.93
CA GLY A 7 -5.70 17.95 23.62
C GLY A 7 -6.73 17.07 22.92
N GLU A 8 -7.99 17.15 23.33
CA GLU A 8 -9.09 16.38 22.74
C GLU A 8 -9.33 16.74 21.26
N ASN A 9 -9.24 18.03 20.90
CA ASN A 9 -9.40 18.48 19.52
C ASN A 9 -8.27 17.98 18.60
N VAL A 10 -7.02 17.93 19.09
CA VAL A 10 -5.87 17.45 18.30
C VAL A 10 -5.98 15.95 18.04
N THR A 11 -6.37 15.17 19.05
CA THR A 11 -6.61 13.73 18.89
C THR A 11 -7.73 13.45 17.89
N GLN A 12 -8.86 14.17 17.98
CA GLN A 12 -9.97 14.05 17.03
C GLN A 12 -9.58 14.42 15.59
N GLN A 13 -8.78 15.48 15.41
CA GLN A 13 -8.27 15.87 14.08
C GLN A 13 -7.33 14.81 13.51
N ALA A 14 -6.45 14.23 14.34
CA ALA A 14 -5.57 13.15 13.92
C ALA A 14 -6.38 11.91 13.48
N GLU A 15 -7.39 11.51 14.25
CA GLU A 15 -8.31 10.41 13.89
C GLU A 15 -9.02 10.66 12.56
N GLN A 16 -9.50 11.90 12.33
CA GLN A 16 -10.13 12.29 11.06
C GLN A 16 -9.16 12.20 9.87
N ILE A 17 -7.89 12.59 10.05
CA ILE A 17 -6.87 12.47 9.01
C ILE A 17 -6.62 10.99 8.68
N PHE A 18 -6.51 10.14 9.69
CA PHE A 18 -6.30 8.70 9.49
C PHE A 18 -7.50 8.03 8.82
N ASP A 19 -8.74 8.30 9.24
CA ASP A 19 -9.95 7.77 8.57
C ASP A 19 -10.02 8.21 7.11
N THR A 20 -9.76 9.49 6.85
CA THR A 20 -9.77 10.02 5.49
C THR A 20 -8.69 9.35 4.64
N ALA A 21 -7.48 9.18 5.17
CA ALA A 21 -6.39 8.49 4.47
C ALA A 21 -6.72 7.02 4.20
N ASP A 22 -7.33 6.34 5.17
CA ASP A 22 -7.74 4.93 5.05
C ASP A 22 -8.80 4.74 3.97
N ARG A 23 -9.70 5.70 3.80
CA ARG A 23 -10.70 5.66 2.72
C ARG A 23 -10.11 6.06 1.38
N ALA A 24 -9.22 7.05 1.36
CA ALA A 24 -8.58 7.55 0.14
C ALA A 24 -7.63 6.54 -0.50
N LYS A 25 -7.01 5.65 0.30
CA LYS A 25 -6.08 4.64 -0.23
C LYS A 25 -6.77 3.51 -0.99
N GLU A 26 -8.04 3.21 -0.72
CA GLU A 26 -8.71 2.05 -1.33
C GLU A 26 -8.97 2.21 -2.85
N PRO A 27 -9.40 3.38 -3.37
CA PRO A 27 -9.42 3.63 -4.81
C PRO A 27 -8.04 3.46 -5.48
N LEU A 28 -6.98 3.93 -4.83
CA LEU A 28 -5.61 3.74 -5.30
C LEU A 28 -5.22 2.27 -5.33
N ARG A 29 -5.56 1.51 -4.28
CA ARG A 29 -5.34 0.06 -4.23
C ARG A 29 -6.02 -0.65 -5.41
N ALA A 30 -7.29 -0.31 -5.67
CA ALA A 30 -8.04 -0.88 -6.79
C ALA A 30 -7.39 -0.57 -8.13
N PHE A 31 -6.92 0.66 -8.33
CA PHE A 31 -6.16 1.06 -9.52
C PHE A 31 -4.88 0.23 -9.68
N LEU A 32 -4.04 0.17 -8.65
CA LEU A 32 -2.78 -0.58 -8.68
C LEU A 32 -3.00 -2.08 -8.94
N ILE A 33 -4.04 -2.67 -8.34
CA ILE A 33 -4.41 -4.08 -8.59
C ILE A 33 -4.84 -4.28 -10.05
N LYS A 34 -5.66 -3.37 -10.60
CA LYS A 34 -6.13 -3.46 -11.99
C LYS A 34 -4.97 -3.32 -12.99
N HIS A 35 -3.98 -2.50 -12.67
CA HIS A 35 -2.86 -2.18 -13.56
C HIS A 35 -1.57 -2.95 -13.25
N SER A 36 -1.56 -3.89 -12.32
CA SER A 36 -0.43 -4.82 -12.09
C SER A 36 -0.65 -6.15 -12.83
N ASP A 37 0.42 -6.92 -13.05
CA ASP A 37 0.30 -8.29 -13.53
C ASP A 37 0.08 -9.26 -12.34
N PRO A 38 -0.81 -10.27 -12.44
CA PRO A 38 -0.96 -11.30 -11.40
C PRO A 38 0.34 -12.04 -11.06
N GLN A 39 1.18 -12.34 -12.05
CA GLN A 39 2.44 -13.07 -11.86
C GLN A 39 3.46 -12.22 -11.10
N GLU A 40 3.55 -10.92 -11.42
CA GLU A 40 4.43 -9.99 -10.71
C GLU A 40 3.99 -9.80 -9.26
N ARG A 41 2.68 -9.68 -9.02
CA ARG A 41 2.14 -9.62 -7.64
C ARG A 41 2.48 -10.88 -6.86
N GLU A 42 2.36 -12.05 -7.47
CA GLU A 42 2.72 -13.32 -6.83
C GLU A 42 4.22 -13.39 -6.52
N PHE A 43 5.07 -12.92 -7.44
CA PHE A 43 6.52 -12.83 -7.23
C PHE A 43 6.86 -11.94 -6.03
N PHE A 44 6.27 -10.73 -5.95
CA PHE A 44 6.51 -9.82 -4.83
C PHE A 44 5.90 -10.32 -3.52
N LEU A 45 4.76 -11.01 -3.54
CA LEU A 45 4.18 -11.65 -2.37
C LEU A 45 5.14 -12.71 -1.80
N ARG A 46 5.64 -13.62 -2.64
CA ARG A 46 6.61 -14.65 -2.23
C ARG A 46 7.88 -14.03 -1.66
N THR A 47 8.35 -12.94 -2.27
CA THR A 47 9.51 -12.18 -1.82
C THR A 47 9.28 -11.58 -0.43
N GLN A 48 8.12 -10.93 -0.23
CA GLN A 48 7.77 -10.35 1.06
C GLN A 48 7.62 -11.44 2.13
N GLN A 49 6.97 -12.56 1.82
CA GLN A 49 6.79 -13.68 2.77
C GLN A 49 8.14 -14.23 3.24
N ARG A 50 9.13 -14.33 2.34
CA ARG A 50 10.49 -14.73 2.70
C ARG A 50 11.16 -13.71 3.63
N ILE A 51 10.96 -12.42 3.39
CA ILE A 51 11.48 -11.36 4.28
C ILE A 51 10.82 -11.47 5.66
N ALA A 52 9.49 -11.58 5.70
CA ALA A 52 8.72 -11.66 6.93
C ALA A 52 9.12 -12.84 7.83
N ALA A 53 9.39 -14.00 7.22
CA ALA A 53 9.90 -15.17 7.93
C ALA A 53 11.27 -14.93 8.58
N ASN A 54 12.14 -14.15 7.95
CA ASN A 54 13.46 -13.83 8.50
C ASN A 54 13.42 -12.71 9.55
N SER A 55 12.45 -11.81 9.47
CA SER A 55 12.28 -10.68 10.40
C SER A 55 11.29 -10.92 11.54
N ASN A 56 10.67 -12.11 11.59
CA ASN A 56 9.57 -12.43 12.53
C ASN A 56 8.42 -11.40 12.48
N THR A 57 8.08 -10.91 11.28
CA THR A 57 6.96 -9.99 11.06
C THR A 57 5.78 -10.69 10.40
N GLU A 58 4.60 -10.06 10.42
CA GLU A 58 3.43 -10.58 9.72
C GLU A 58 3.68 -10.65 8.19
N PRO A 59 3.34 -11.77 7.53
CA PRO A 59 3.38 -11.83 6.07
C PRO A 59 2.28 -10.95 5.46
N ALA A 60 2.63 -10.23 4.41
CA ALA A 60 1.72 -9.40 3.65
C ALA A 60 0.75 -10.26 2.83
N ARG A 61 -0.37 -9.66 2.46
CA ARG A 61 -1.36 -10.18 1.53
C ARG A 61 -1.04 -9.71 0.11
N ALA A 62 -1.54 -10.43 -0.89
CA ALA A 62 -1.36 -10.09 -2.31
C ALA A 62 -1.88 -8.69 -2.69
N THR A 63 -2.77 -8.12 -1.87
CA THR A 63 -3.40 -6.82 -2.08
C THR A 63 -2.73 -5.69 -1.30
N ASP A 64 -1.73 -5.98 -0.47
CA ASP A 64 -1.07 -4.97 0.35
C ASP A 64 -0.13 -4.10 -0.50
N PHE A 65 0.01 -2.83 -0.12
CA PHE A 65 0.78 -1.84 -0.88
C PHE A 65 2.22 -2.26 -1.12
N ILE A 66 2.85 -2.94 -0.15
CA ILE A 66 4.22 -3.48 -0.28
C ILE A 66 4.36 -4.52 -1.41
N VAL A 67 3.25 -5.14 -1.84
CA VAL A 67 3.20 -6.10 -2.95
C VAL A 67 2.74 -5.43 -4.24
N ILE A 68 1.63 -4.67 -4.20
CA ILE A 68 1.00 -4.15 -5.42
C ILE A 68 1.74 -2.96 -6.04
N ILE A 69 2.43 -2.13 -5.24
CA ILE A 69 3.21 -1.00 -5.75
C ILE A 69 4.36 -1.49 -6.64
N PRO A 70 5.27 -2.37 -6.16
CA PRO A 70 6.38 -2.82 -7.00
C PRO A 70 5.89 -3.65 -8.20
N ALA A 71 4.82 -4.43 -8.07
CA ALA A 71 4.22 -5.13 -9.21
C ALA A 71 3.74 -4.15 -10.30
N PHE A 72 2.95 -3.14 -9.95
CA PHE A 72 2.52 -2.12 -10.91
C PHE A 72 3.70 -1.43 -11.60
N VAL A 73 4.73 -1.04 -10.84
CA VAL A 73 5.89 -0.33 -11.40
C VAL A 73 6.63 -1.20 -12.42
N VAL A 74 6.85 -2.49 -12.15
CA VAL A 74 7.54 -3.38 -13.09
C VAL A 74 6.75 -3.51 -14.39
N LYS A 75 5.44 -3.80 -14.32
CA LYS A 75 4.58 -3.87 -15.51
C LYS A 75 4.60 -2.60 -16.35
N GLU A 76 4.41 -1.43 -15.72
CA GLU A 76 4.35 -0.17 -16.47
C GLU A 76 5.71 0.21 -17.07
N LEU A 77 6.82 -0.12 -16.40
CA LEU A 77 8.15 0.04 -16.99
C LEU A 77 8.33 -0.88 -18.19
N THR A 78 7.93 -2.15 -18.10
CA THR A 78 7.97 -3.09 -19.23
C THR A 78 7.13 -2.59 -20.41
N LEU A 79 5.91 -2.11 -20.17
CA LEU A 79 5.06 -1.52 -21.20
C LEU A 79 5.70 -0.28 -21.82
N ALA A 80 6.26 0.61 -21.01
CA ALA A 80 6.96 1.79 -21.50
C ALA A 80 8.15 1.43 -22.41
N PHE A 81 8.92 0.40 -22.04
CA PHE A 81 10.00 -0.11 -22.87
C PHE A 81 9.51 -0.76 -24.17
N GLN A 82 8.41 -1.52 -24.14
CA GLN A 82 7.81 -2.13 -25.34
C GLN A 82 7.24 -1.11 -26.33
N ILE A 83 6.81 0.06 -25.86
CA ILE A 83 6.33 1.14 -26.73
C ILE A 83 7.52 1.90 -27.34
N GLY A 84 8.63 2.01 -26.60
CA GLY A 84 9.80 2.79 -26.99
C GLY A 84 10.84 2.08 -27.87
N PHE A 85 10.77 0.76 -28.02
CA PHE A 85 11.70 -0.09 -28.79
C PHE A 85 10.94 -1.09 -29.66
#